data_AF-A0A7S0NS39-F1
#
_entry.id   AF-A0A7S0NS39-F1
#
_cell.length_a   1.000
_cell.length_b   1.000
_cell.length_c   1.000
_cell.angle_alpha   90.00
_cell.angle_beta   90.00
_cell.angle_gamma   90.00
#
_symmetry.space_group_name_H-M   'P 1'
#
loop_
_entity.id
_entity.type
_entity.pdbx_description
1 polymer ?
#
loop_
_entity_poly.entity_id
_entity_poly.type
_entity_poly.pdbx_seq_one_letter_code
_entity_poly.pdbx_strand_id
1 'polypeptide(L)'
;DAVAPSISKVKAAFLRFFVTLMQRYQDYMVVPPPEVKQPCAIDYFDVKRWKKGFSTRCARWLSLFAASQTFTQWLEERLATPQRNDVNVHFFNEALEQALE
;
A
#
# COMPACT_ATOMS: atom_id res chain seq x y z
N ASP A 1 -33.82 1.21 7.83
CA ASP A 1 -32.46 1.80 7.92
C ASP A 1 -31.30 0.81 8.13
N ALA A 2 -31.26 -0.32 7.41
CA ALA A 2 -30.16 -1.31 7.50
C ALA A 2 -28.98 -1.05 6.53
N VAL A 3 -29.11 -0.05 5.65
CA VAL A 3 -28.17 0.20 4.55
C VAL A 3 -26.88 0.86 5.07
N ALA A 4 -26.98 1.89 5.90
CA ALA A 4 -25.81 2.59 6.44
C ALA A 4 -24.88 1.67 7.28
N PRO A 5 -25.39 0.83 8.20
CA PRO A 5 -24.55 -0.15 8.90
C PRO A 5 -23.87 -1.15 7.96
N SER A 6 -24.54 -1.56 6.89
CA SER A 6 -23.98 -2.51 5.91
C SER A 6 -22.86 -1.88 5.10
N ILE A 7 -23.02 -0.62 4.67
CA ILE A 7 -21.97 0.14 3.98
C ILE A 7 -20.73 0.27 4.88
N SER A 8 -20.91 0.59 6.16
CA SER A 8 -19.79 0.71 7.11
C SER A 8 -19.03 -0.61 7.28
N LYS A 9 -19.74 -1.74 7.35
CA LYS A 9 -19.10 -3.07 7.42
C LYS A 9 -18.27 -3.39 6.17
N VAL A 10 -18.79 -3.04 4.99
CA VAL A 10 -18.06 -3.23 3.72
C VAL A 10 -16.80 -2.37 3.70
N LYS A 11 -16.91 -1.06 4.01
CA LYS A 11 -15.76 -0.15 4.08
C LYS A 11 -14.68 -0.67 5.03
N ALA A 12 -15.08 -1.13 6.22
CA ALA A 12 -14.15 -1.69 7.20
C ALA A 12 -13.47 -2.98 6.70
N ALA A 13 -14.18 -3.83 5.96
CA ALA A 13 -13.60 -5.03 5.37
C ALA A 13 -12.56 -4.71 4.29
N PHE A 14 -12.84 -3.73 3.43
CA PHE A 14 -11.87 -3.24 2.43
C PHE A 14 -10.64 -2.63 3.09
N LEU A 15 -10.83 -1.79 4.12
CA LEU A 15 -9.72 -1.19 4.84
C LEU A 15 -8.81 -2.27 5.45
N ARG A 16 -9.39 -3.26 6.16
CA ARG A 16 -8.63 -4.38 6.72
C ARG A 16 -7.85 -5.15 5.66
N PHE A 17 -8.47 -5.41 4.50
CA PHE A 17 -7.80 -6.09 3.40
C PHE A 17 -6.54 -5.32 2.94
N PHE A 18 -6.65 -4.02 2.70
CA PHE A 18 -5.51 -3.21 2.26
C PHE A 18 -4.45 -3.00 3.35
N VAL A 19 -4.87 -2.86 4.61
CA VAL A 19 -3.97 -2.78 5.77
C VAL A 19 -3.14 -4.06 5.90
N THR A 20 -3.77 -5.24 5.80
CA THR A 20 -3.05 -6.52 5.79
C THR A 20 -2.14 -6.65 4.56
N LEU A 21 -2.60 -6.22 3.39
CA LEU A 21 -1.84 -6.30 2.14
C LEU A 21 -0.58 -5.45 2.18
N MET A 22 -0.67 -4.25 2.77
CA MET A 22 0.42 -3.28 2.88
C MET A 22 1.07 -3.29 4.26
N GLN A 23 0.82 -4.33 5.05
CA GLN A 23 1.45 -4.49 6.36
C GLN A 23 2.96 -4.55 6.16
N ARG A 24 3.70 -3.72 6.92
CA ARG A 24 5.16 -3.60 6.82
C ARG A 24 5.67 -3.17 5.45
N TYR A 25 4.89 -2.41 4.67
CA TYR A 25 5.32 -1.96 3.35
C TYR A 25 6.69 -1.25 3.37
N GLN A 26 7.00 -0.56 4.47
CA GLN A 26 8.24 0.16 4.70
C GLN A 26 9.48 -0.77 4.59
N ASP A 27 9.36 -2.04 4.96
CA ASP A 27 10.46 -3.02 4.86
C ASP A 27 10.82 -3.39 3.42
N TYR A 28 9.94 -3.05 2.47
CA TYR A 28 10.13 -3.25 1.05
C TYR A 28 10.50 -1.95 0.33
N MET A 29 10.56 -0.82 1.02
CA MET A 29 11.06 0.43 0.43
C MET A 29 12.57 0.35 0.23
N VAL A 30 13.05 0.74 -0.94
CA VAL A 30 14.47 0.71 -1.32
C VAL A 30 14.90 2.05 -1.92
N VAL A 31 16.19 2.34 -1.85
CA VAL A 31 16.79 3.45 -2.60
C VAL A 31 17.19 2.92 -3.98
N PRO A 32 16.65 3.47 -5.08
CA PRO A 32 16.99 3.04 -6.42
C PRO A 32 18.49 3.23 -6.69
N PRO A 33 19.10 2.36 -7.51
CA PRO A 33 20.47 2.51 -7.95
C PRO A 33 20.70 3.85 -8.68
N PRO A 34 21.87 4.48 -8.55
CA PRO A 34 22.19 5.77 -9.20
C PRO A 34 22.18 5.71 -10.73
N GLU A 35 22.18 4.52 -11.33
CA GLU A 35 22.07 4.33 -12.78
C GLU A 35 20.67 4.66 -13.33
N VAL A 36 19.66 4.73 -12.46
CA VAL A 36 18.28 5.08 -12.85
C VAL A 36 18.17 6.59 -12.99
N LYS A 37 18.23 7.09 -14.23
CA LYS A 37 18.21 8.53 -14.53
C LYS A 37 16.97 9.27 -14.01
N GLN A 38 15.83 8.58 -13.88
CA GLN A 38 14.56 9.12 -13.39
C GLN A 38 13.73 8.00 -12.75
N PRO A 39 13.94 7.68 -11.47
CA PRO A 39 13.23 6.59 -10.83
C PRO A 39 11.75 6.95 -10.69
N CYS A 40 10.88 6.04 -11.11
CA CYS A 40 9.45 6.11 -10.85
C CYS A 40 9.15 5.57 -9.44
N ALA A 41 7.97 5.87 -8.88
CA ALA A 41 7.66 5.50 -7.50
C ALA A 41 7.76 4.00 -7.23
N ILE A 42 7.46 3.16 -8.23
CA ILE A 42 7.59 1.71 -8.13
C ILE A 42 9.05 1.24 -8.00
N ASP A 43 10.02 2.01 -8.49
CA ASP A 43 11.45 1.69 -8.36
C ASP A 43 11.94 1.79 -6.91
N TYR A 44 11.22 2.53 -6.06
CA TYR A 44 11.47 2.63 -4.63
C TYR A 44 10.82 1.49 -3.83
N PHE A 45 10.19 0.50 -4.48
CA PHE A 45 9.49 -0.59 -3.81
C PHE A 45 9.90 -1.96 -4.36
N ASP A 46 10.45 -2.83 -3.51
CA ASP A 46 10.81 -4.20 -3.86
C ASP A 46 9.57 -5.11 -3.96
N VAL A 47 8.88 -5.01 -5.10
CA VAL A 47 7.70 -5.81 -5.44
C VAL A 47 7.99 -7.31 -5.34
N LYS A 48 9.21 -7.75 -5.68
CA LYS A 48 9.55 -9.18 -5.63
C LYS A 48 9.59 -9.68 -4.20
N ARG A 49 10.23 -8.93 -3.29
CA ARG A 49 10.31 -9.27 -1.87
C ARG A 49 8.95 -9.17 -1.19
N TRP A 50 8.18 -8.12 -1.46
CA TRP A 50 6.82 -7.98 -0.95
C TRP A 50 5.94 -9.17 -1.34
N LYS A 51 5.92 -9.55 -2.63
CA LYS A 51 5.13 -10.69 -3.12
C LYS A 51 5.50 -12.04 -2.51
N LYS A 52 6.76 -12.24 -2.09
CA LYS A 52 7.21 -13.49 -1.44
C LYS A 52 6.52 -13.72 -0.08
N GLY A 53 6.00 -12.66 0.55
CA GLY A 53 5.24 -12.78 1.80
C GLY A 53 3.84 -13.39 1.63
N PHE A 54 3.38 -13.62 0.40
CA PHE A 54 2.01 -14.05 0.10
C PHE A 54 1.95 -15.43 -0.56
N SER A 55 0.78 -16.06 -0.47
CA SER A 55 0.49 -17.31 -1.16
C SER A 55 0.66 -17.16 -2.68
N THR A 56 1.23 -18.18 -3.32
CA THR A 56 1.37 -18.27 -4.78
C THR A 56 0.04 -18.17 -5.52
N ARG A 57 -1.08 -18.53 -4.87
CA ARG A 57 -2.44 -18.40 -5.42
C ARG A 57 -2.80 -16.94 -5.73
N CYS A 58 -2.25 -15.99 -4.97
CA CYS A 58 -2.51 -14.57 -5.16
C CYS A 58 -1.49 -13.90 -6.10
N ALA A 59 -0.46 -14.63 -6.57
CA ALA A 59 0.68 -14.04 -7.29
C ALA A 59 0.27 -13.25 -8.54
N ARG A 60 -0.72 -13.75 -9.29
CA ARG A 60 -1.24 -13.06 -10.49
C ARG A 60 -1.94 -11.76 -10.10
N TRP A 61 -2.80 -11.80 -9.09
CA TRP A 61 -3.51 -10.62 -8.61
C TRP A 61 -2.54 -9.56 -8.07
N LEU A 62 -1.54 -9.96 -7.29
CA LEU A 62 -0.50 -9.07 -6.76
C LEU A 62 0.34 -8.43 -7.87
N SER A 63 0.64 -9.15 -8.95
CA SER A 63 1.29 -8.55 -10.13
C SER A 63 0.43 -7.47 -10.78
N LEU A 64 -0.87 -7.74 -10.94
CA LEU A 64 -1.79 -6.79 -11.56
C LEU A 64 -1.97 -5.56 -10.67
N PHE A 65 -2.09 -5.76 -9.36
CA PHE A 65 -2.17 -4.67 -8.39
C PHE A 65 -0.90 -3.82 -8.39
N ALA A 66 0.28 -4.42 -8.34
CA ALA A 66 1.55 -3.70 -8.37
C ALA A 66 1.79 -2.92 -9.68
N ALA A 67 1.20 -3.39 -10.79
CA ALA A 67 1.24 -2.69 -12.08
C ALA A 67 0.13 -1.64 -12.24
N SER A 68 -0.76 -1.49 -11.26
CA SER A 68 -1.90 -0.57 -11.33
C SER A 68 -1.48 0.87 -11.03
N GLN A 69 -2.15 1.82 -11.69
CA GLN A 69 -1.98 3.25 -11.41
C GLN A 69 -2.26 3.59 -9.94
N THR A 70 -3.25 2.92 -9.34
CA THR A 70 -3.61 3.12 -7.93
C THR A 70 -2.45 2.79 -7.00
N PHE A 71 -1.71 1.71 -7.27
CA PHE A 71 -0.56 1.36 -6.46
C PHE A 71 0.59 2.36 -6.63
N THR A 72 0.84 2.78 -7.87
CA THR A 72 1.85 3.81 -8.16
C THR A 72 1.54 5.13 -7.45
N GLN A 73 0.30 5.62 -7.53
CA GLN A 73 -0.13 6.85 -6.84
C GLN A 73 -0.02 6.73 -5.31
N TRP A 74 -0.42 5.59 -4.77
CA TRP A 74 -0.29 5.31 -3.33
C TRP A 74 1.17 5.34 -2.85
N LEU A 75 2.12 4.92 -3.68
CA LEU A 75 3.57 5.04 -3.41
C LEU A 75 4.05 6.48 -3.57
N GLU A 76 3.62 7.19 -4.61
CA GLU A 76 3.96 8.60 -4.84
C GLU A 76 3.54 9.48 -3.66
N GLU A 77 2.33 9.28 -3.12
CA GLU A 77 1.84 9.98 -1.93
C GLU A 77 2.74 9.78 -0.70
N ARG A 78 3.39 8.62 -0.59
CA ARG A 78 4.28 8.28 0.54
C ARG A 78 5.72 8.71 0.34
N LEU A 79 6.15 8.82 -0.91
CA LEU A 79 7.47 9.32 -1.29
C LEU A 79 7.51 10.85 -1.34
N ALA A 80 6.37 11.50 -1.52
CA ALA A 80 6.26 12.94 -1.49
C ALA A 80 6.75 13.50 -0.15
N THR A 81 7.64 14.49 -0.20
CA THR A 81 8.12 15.22 0.98
C THR A 81 6.93 15.68 1.81
N PRO A 82 6.91 15.48 3.15
CA PRO A 82 5.75 15.69 4.00
C PRO A 82 5.47 17.19 4.19
N GLN A 83 5.05 17.86 3.13
CA GLN A 83 4.41 19.15 3.21
C GLN A 83 2.92 18.91 3.35
N ARG A 84 2.47 18.89 4.61
CA ARG A 84 1.10 18.82 5.13
C ARG A 84 0.48 17.42 5.22
N ASN A 85 0.32 16.96 6.45
CA ASN A 85 -0.94 16.46 7.02
C ASN A 85 -1.96 15.88 6.02
N ASP A 86 -1.55 14.91 5.20
CA ASP A 86 -2.51 14.23 4.34
C ASP A 86 -3.27 13.26 5.24
N VAL A 87 -4.45 13.72 5.68
CA VAL A 87 -5.33 13.02 6.61
C VAL A 87 -5.55 11.57 6.16
N ASN A 88 -5.52 11.30 4.85
CA ASN A 88 -5.67 9.96 4.30
C ASN A 88 -4.44 9.06 4.54
N VAL A 89 -3.24 9.62 4.41
CA VAL A 89 -1.98 8.89 4.69
C VAL A 89 -1.88 8.62 6.19
N HIS A 90 -2.22 9.60 7.03
CA HIS A 90 -2.26 9.42 8.49
C HIS A 90 -3.28 8.37 8.92
N PHE A 91 -4.53 8.45 8.44
CA PHE A 91 -5.58 7.48 8.76
C PHE A 91 -5.19 6.04 8.38
N PHE A 92 -4.59 5.85 7.20
CA PHE A 92 -4.16 4.52 6.78
C PHE A 92 -2.96 4.01 7.60
N ASN A 93 -2.04 4.89 7.98
CA ASN A 93 -0.90 4.53 8.82
C ASN A 93 -1.33 4.21 10.26
N GLU A 94 -2.27 4.95 10.84
CA GLU A 94 -2.87 4.61 12.14
C GLU A 94 -3.54 3.23 12.09
N ALA A 95 -4.24 2.91 10.99
CA ALA A 95 -4.82 1.59 10.80
C ALA A 95 -3.76 0.47 10.62
N LEU A 96 -2.58 0.79 10.05
CA LEU A 96 -1.44 -0.13 9.98
C LEU A 96 -0.82 -0.38 11.36
N GLU A 97 -0.63 0.67 12.16
CA GLU A 97 -0.10 0.60 13.52
C GLU A 97 -1.00 -0.29 14.41
N GLN A 98 -2.31 -0.06 14.39
CA GLN A 98 -3.28 -0.88 15.12
C GLN A 98 -3.30 -2.36 14.70
N ALA A 99 -2.88 -2.69 13.47
CA ALA A 99 -2.82 -4.07 12.99
C ALA A 99 -1.49 -4.76 13.29
N LEU A 100 -0.49 -4.01 13.76
CA LEU A 100 0.83 -4.51 14.16
C LEU A 100 0.92 -4.79 15.68
N GLU A 101 0.05 -4.16 16.47
CA GLU A 101 -0.20 -4.44 17.89
C GLU A 101 -0.96 -5.77 18.10
#